data_AF-L8PQB8-F1
#
_entry.id   AF-L8PQB8-F1
#
_cell.length_a   1.000
_cell.length_b   1.000
_cell.length_c   1.000
_cell.angle_alpha   90.00
_cell.angle_beta   90.00
_cell.angle_gamma   90.00
#
_symmetry.space_group_name_H-M   'P 1'
#
loop_
_entity.id
_entity.type
_entity.pdbx_description
1 polymer ?
#
loop_
_entity_poly.entity_id
_entity_poly.type
_entity_poly.pdbx_seq_one_letter_code
_entity_poly.pdbx_strand_id
1 'polypeptide(L)'
;MAGSTPCRRTRPRRPTATRASRCSTSTDGRTRATTPRHIGWLRELYEDLYADTGGATAAADGAFVDYPDTDLADPARNTGAPWHALYFGDNYRRLQRAKAPWDPRDVFHHALSVRRA
;
A
#
# COMPACT_ATOMS: atom_id res chain seq x y z
N MET A 1 -16.51 -34.79 10.69
CA MET A 1 -16.32 -33.84 9.57
C MET A 1 -15.33 -32.78 10.01
N ALA A 2 -14.05 -32.93 9.67
CA ALA A 2 -13.03 -31.94 9.99
C ALA A 2 -12.93 -30.98 8.79
N GLY A 3 -13.45 -29.76 8.96
CA GLY A 3 -13.30 -28.70 7.97
C GLY A 3 -11.83 -28.30 7.88
N SER A 4 -11.24 -28.48 6.70
CA SER A 4 -9.89 -28.03 6.39
C SER A 4 -9.82 -26.51 6.47
N THR A 5 -9.20 -25.97 7.52
CA THR A 5 -8.87 -24.54 7.61
C THR A 5 -7.86 -24.22 6.50
N PRO A 6 -8.19 -23.39 5.50
CA PRO A 6 -7.20 -23.03 4.50
C PRO A 6 -6.25 -21.99 5.10
N CYS A 7 -5.11 -22.44 5.60
CA CYS A 7 -3.95 -21.57 5.72
C CYS A 7 -3.40 -21.34 4.31
N ARG A 8 -3.72 -20.22 3.65
CA ARG A 8 -3.17 -19.95 2.32
C ARG A 8 -2.90 -18.46 2.05
N ARG A 9 -1.65 -18.08 2.35
CA ARG A 9 -0.92 -16.85 1.95
C ARG A 9 -1.21 -15.56 2.73
N THR A 10 -0.18 -14.72 2.86
CA THR A 10 -0.27 -13.34 3.37
C THR A 10 -1.06 -12.43 2.45
N ARG A 11 -1.17 -12.79 1.15
CA ARG A 11 -2.03 -12.09 0.20
C ARG A 11 -3.49 -12.31 0.59
N PRO A 12 -4.23 -11.25 0.94
CA PRO A 12 -5.62 -11.37 1.39
C PRO A 12 -6.59 -11.76 0.27
N ARG A 13 -6.24 -11.57 -1.01
CA ARG A 13 -7.24 -11.58 -2.09
C ARG A 13 -6.82 -12.35 -3.35
N ARG A 14 -7.82 -13.01 -3.97
CA ARG A 14 -7.76 -13.51 -5.36
C ARG A 14 -7.50 -12.31 -6.29
N PRO A 15 -6.77 -12.49 -7.41
CA PRO A 15 -6.43 -11.39 -8.29
C PRO A 15 -7.70 -10.70 -8.80
N THR A 16 -7.76 -9.38 -8.68
CA THR A 16 -8.60 -8.53 -9.54
C THR A 16 -8.25 -8.83 -11.00
N ALA A 17 -9.21 -8.70 -11.93
CA ALA A 17 -8.98 -9.01 -13.34
C ALA A 17 -7.88 -8.15 -13.99
N THR A 18 -7.51 -7.03 -13.36
CA THR A 18 -6.45 -6.12 -13.84
C THR A 18 -5.71 -5.50 -12.66
N ARG A 19 -4.39 -5.32 -12.82
CA ARG A 19 -3.53 -4.55 -11.92
C ARG A 19 -2.96 -3.36 -12.71
N ALA A 20 -3.25 -2.16 -12.25
CA ALA A 20 -2.67 -0.94 -12.80
C ALA A 20 -1.37 -0.60 -12.07
N SER A 21 -0.36 -0.16 -12.83
CA SER A 21 0.87 0.43 -12.31
C SER A 21 1.04 1.80 -12.96
N ARG A 22 1.34 2.82 -12.16
CA ARG A 22 1.67 4.17 -12.64
C ARG A 22 3.15 4.41 -12.40
N CYS A 23 3.85 4.81 -13.46
CA CYS A 23 5.29 5.08 -13.41
C CYS A 23 5.56 6.23 -14.38
N SER A 24 6.30 7.24 -13.93
CA SER A 24 6.89 8.24 -14.83
C SER A 24 8.40 8.02 -14.90
N THR A 25 8.92 7.83 -16.10
CA THR A 25 10.36 7.73 -16.36
C THR A 25 10.81 8.92 -17.19
N SER A 26 11.92 9.55 -16.83
CA SER A 26 12.51 10.66 -17.60
C SER A 26 13.89 10.27 -18.13
N THR A 27 14.16 10.58 -19.40
CA THR A 27 15.47 10.42 -20.06
C THR A 27 16.46 11.52 -19.70
N ASP A 28 15.99 12.64 -19.14
CA ASP A 28 16.84 13.68 -18.55
C ASP A 28 17.36 13.18 -17.19
N GLY A 29 18.31 12.25 -17.25
CA GLY A 29 18.97 11.75 -16.07
C GLY A 29 19.69 12.88 -15.32
N ARG A 30 19.23 13.16 -14.08
CA ARG A 30 19.92 13.94 -13.02
C ARG A 30 19.66 15.44 -12.95
N THR A 31 18.46 15.85 -12.53
CA THR A 31 18.38 17.09 -11.72
C THR A 31 17.36 16.92 -10.60
N ARG A 32 17.79 17.11 -9.34
CA ARG A 32 16.87 17.22 -8.18
C ARG A 32 15.76 18.25 -8.42
N ALA A 33 15.96 19.18 -9.35
CA ALA A 33 15.03 20.24 -9.69
C ALA A 33 13.77 19.79 -10.46
N THR A 34 13.84 18.73 -11.29
CA THR A 34 12.68 18.24 -12.05
C THR A 34 11.88 17.17 -11.30
N THR A 35 12.51 16.47 -10.35
CA THR A 35 11.87 15.43 -9.51
C THR A 35 10.58 15.91 -8.83
N PRO A 36 10.50 17.09 -8.20
CA PRO A 36 9.26 17.57 -7.57
C PRO A 36 8.10 17.73 -8.56
N ARG A 37 8.39 18.14 -9.81
CA ARG A 37 7.36 18.32 -10.85
C ARG A 37 6.77 16.98 -11.28
N HIS A 38 7.61 15.98 -11.53
CA HIS A 38 7.15 14.65 -11.91
C HIS A 38 6.38 13.97 -10.78
N ILE A 39 6.85 14.12 -9.55
CA ILE A 39 6.17 13.61 -8.36
C ILE A 39 4.80 14.30 -8.20
N GLY A 40 4.75 15.63 -8.28
CA GLY A 40 3.49 16.39 -8.20
C GLY A 40 2.47 15.96 -9.25
N TRP A 41 2.89 15.87 -10.51
CA TRP A 41 2.01 15.42 -11.59
C TRP A 41 1.47 14.00 -11.40
N LEU A 42 2.33 13.05 -10.98
CA LEU A 42 1.89 11.68 -10.70
C LEU A 42 0.88 11.62 -9.56
N ARG A 43 1.07 12.45 -8.53
CA ARG A 43 0.18 12.54 -7.38
C ARG A 43 -1.17 13.09 -7.77
N GLU A 44 -1.21 14.23 -8.47
CA GLU A 44 -2.45 14.83 -8.99
C GLU A 44 -3.22 13.82 -9.85
N LEU A 45 -2.54 13.17 -10.79
CA LEU A 45 -3.15 12.13 -11.63
C LEU A 45 -3.74 10.96 -10.81
N TYR A 46 -3.02 10.52 -9.77
CA TYR A 46 -3.46 9.41 -8.92
C TYR A 46 -4.66 9.82 -8.07
N GLU A 47 -4.59 11.00 -7.44
CA GLU A 47 -5.62 11.54 -6.56
C GLU A 47 -6.90 11.82 -7.35
N ASP A 48 -6.81 12.39 -8.56
CA ASP A 48 -7.95 12.62 -9.46
C ASP A 48 -8.62 11.29 -9.87
N LEU A 49 -7.83 10.25 -10.17
CA LEU A 49 -8.36 8.94 -10.56
C LEU A 49 -9.17 8.27 -9.43
N TYR A 50 -8.84 8.56 -8.18
CA TYR A 50 -9.49 7.99 -6.99
C TYR A 50 -10.18 9.05 -6.12
N ALA A 51 -10.60 10.17 -6.71
CA ALA A 51 -11.24 11.26 -6.00
C ALA A 51 -12.48 10.77 -5.22
N ASP A 52 -13.29 9.90 -5.84
CA ASP A 52 -14.51 9.33 -5.26
C ASP A 52 -14.26 8.40 -4.06
N THR A 53 -13.03 7.92 -3.89
CA THR A 53 -12.63 7.00 -2.82
C THR A 53 -11.62 7.62 -1.84
N GLY A 54 -11.49 8.95 -1.87
CA GLY A 54 -10.66 9.70 -0.93
C GLY A 54 -9.18 9.77 -1.30
N GLY A 55 -8.87 9.73 -2.60
CA GLY A 55 -7.50 9.88 -3.14
C GLY A 55 -6.71 8.57 -3.24
N ALA A 56 -7.32 7.44 -2.88
CA ALA A 56 -6.72 6.11 -3.03
C ALA A 56 -7.74 5.04 -3.42
N THR A 57 -7.27 3.88 -3.88
CA THR A 57 -8.16 2.77 -4.23
C THR A 57 -9.10 2.43 -3.08
N ALA A 58 -10.32 1.99 -3.39
CA ALA A 58 -11.21 1.48 -2.38
C ALA A 58 -10.53 0.31 -1.64
N ALA A 59 -10.87 0.14 -0.35
CA ALA A 59 -10.33 -0.94 0.46
C ALA A 59 -10.54 -2.32 -0.16
N ALA A 60 -11.57 -2.52 -1.01
CA ALA A 60 -11.88 -3.77 -1.71
C ALA A 60 -10.93 -4.07 -2.89
N ASP A 61 -10.46 -3.04 -3.59
CA ASP A 61 -9.55 -3.15 -4.73
C ASP A 61 -8.08 -3.16 -4.28
N GLY A 62 -7.78 -2.37 -3.24
CA GLY A 62 -6.51 -2.41 -2.52
C GLY A 62 -5.29 -1.94 -3.32
N ALA A 63 -4.12 -2.26 -2.79
CA ALA A 63 -2.80 -1.96 -3.35
C ALA A 63 -1.87 -3.15 -3.17
N PHE A 64 -0.74 -3.16 -3.88
CA PHE A 64 0.17 -4.29 -3.86
C PHE A 64 1.53 -3.92 -3.28
N VAL A 65 1.96 -4.61 -2.23
CA VAL A 65 3.10 -4.21 -1.40
C VAL A 65 4.43 -4.12 -2.15
N ASP A 66 4.65 -4.91 -3.21
CA ASP A 66 5.88 -4.80 -4.02
C ASP A 66 5.90 -3.53 -4.90
N TYR A 67 4.81 -2.77 -4.96
CA TYR A 67 4.77 -1.38 -5.42
C TYR A 67 4.47 -0.46 -4.22
N PRO A 68 5.46 -0.19 -3.36
CA PRO A 68 5.27 0.62 -2.18
C PRO A 68 5.06 2.09 -2.55
N ASP A 69 4.08 2.71 -1.92
CA ASP A 69 3.77 4.13 -2.07
C ASP A 69 3.47 4.74 -0.71
N THR A 70 4.38 5.59 -0.24
CA THR A 70 4.26 6.26 1.07
C THR A 70 3.15 7.29 1.11
N ASP A 71 2.69 7.78 -0.04
CA ASP A 71 1.62 8.77 -0.12
C ASP A 71 0.29 8.16 0.37
N LEU A 72 0.13 6.84 0.32
CA LEU A 72 -1.02 6.13 0.90
C LEU A 72 -1.13 6.25 2.42
N ALA A 73 -0.04 6.60 3.10
CA ALA A 73 0.00 6.85 4.54
C ALA A 73 -0.03 8.35 4.89
N ASP A 74 -0.02 9.24 3.88
CA ASP A 74 -0.08 10.69 4.07
C ASP A 74 -1.55 11.15 4.16
N PRO A 75 -2.00 11.68 5.32
CA PRO A 75 -3.37 12.13 5.47
C PRO A 75 -3.73 13.34 4.59
N ALA A 76 -2.74 14.07 4.05
CA ALA A 76 -2.99 15.14 3.09
C ALA A 76 -3.39 14.62 1.70
N ARG A 77 -3.16 13.33 1.42
CA ARG A 77 -3.33 12.70 0.11
C ARG A 77 -4.35 11.58 0.11
N ASN A 78 -4.35 10.77 1.16
CA ASN A 78 -5.28 9.66 1.34
C ASN A 78 -6.16 9.90 2.56
N THR A 79 -7.43 10.21 2.31
CA THR A 79 -8.48 10.37 3.32
C THR A 79 -9.42 9.17 3.39
N GLY A 80 -9.24 8.19 2.50
CA GLY A 80 -10.02 6.97 2.42
C GLY A 80 -9.51 5.89 3.37
N ALA A 81 -9.34 4.68 2.84
CA ALA A 81 -8.91 3.54 3.65
C ALA A 81 -7.44 3.66 4.07
N PRO A 82 -7.08 3.25 5.31
CA PRO A 82 -5.70 3.33 5.77
C PRO A 82 -4.80 2.41 4.96
N TRP A 83 -3.53 2.82 4.75
CA TRP A 83 -2.56 2.11 3.91
C TRP A 83 -2.48 0.59 4.18
N HIS A 84 -2.55 0.19 5.45
CA HIS A 84 -2.46 -1.22 5.82
C HIS A 84 -3.69 -2.03 5.37
N ALA A 85 -4.87 -1.41 5.30
CA ALA A 85 -6.07 -2.05 4.76
C ALA A 85 -6.00 -2.16 3.24
N LEU A 86 -5.40 -1.17 2.57
CA LEU A 86 -5.14 -1.22 1.13
C LEU A 86 -4.22 -2.40 0.77
N TYR A 87 -3.12 -2.58 1.49
CA TYR A 87 -2.14 -3.63 1.18
C TYR A 87 -2.48 -5.02 1.73
N PHE A 88 -3.03 -5.09 2.94
CA PHE A 88 -3.19 -6.36 3.67
C PHE A 88 -4.64 -6.70 3.99
N GLY A 89 -5.59 -5.77 3.82
CA GLY A 89 -6.98 -5.97 4.22
C GLY A 89 -7.08 -6.54 5.63
N ASP A 90 -7.95 -7.53 5.79
CA ASP A 90 -8.22 -8.19 7.09
C ASP A 90 -7.02 -9.00 7.62
N ASN A 91 -6.04 -9.33 6.77
CA ASN A 91 -4.84 -10.04 7.20
C ASN A 91 -3.93 -9.18 8.08
N TYR A 92 -4.10 -7.85 8.11
CA TYR A 92 -3.22 -6.97 8.87
C TYR A 92 -3.13 -7.39 10.34
N ARG A 93 -4.26 -7.71 10.99
CA ARG A 93 -4.29 -8.16 12.39
C ARG A 93 -3.45 -9.43 12.63
N ARG A 94 -3.42 -10.36 11.68
CA ARG A 94 -2.57 -11.55 11.76
C ARG A 94 -1.09 -11.20 11.64
N LEU A 95 -0.76 -10.26 10.76
CA LEU A 95 0.61 -9.77 10.61
C LEU A 95 1.10 -9.05 11.88
N GLN A 96 0.27 -8.22 12.51
CA GLN A 96 0.61 -7.57 13.78
C GLN A 96 0.94 -8.60 14.87
N ARG A 97 0.13 -9.67 14.98
CA ARG A 97 0.37 -10.78 15.92
C ARG A 97 1.66 -11.55 15.62
N ALA A 98 2.06 -11.67 14.36
CA ALA A 98 3.33 -12.29 13.99
C ALA A 98 4.52 -11.37 14.28
N LYS A 99 4.39 -10.06 14.04
CA LYS A 99 5.46 -9.07 14.27
C LYS A 99 5.87 -9.01 15.75
N ALA A 100 4.93 -9.16 16.69
CA ALA A 100 5.19 -9.05 18.12
C ALA A 100 6.23 -10.05 18.69
N PRO A 101 6.12 -11.39 18.48
CA PRO A 101 7.11 -12.34 18.96
C PRO A 101 8.39 -12.37 18.13
N TRP A 102 8.30 -12.12 16.81
CA TRP A 102 9.44 -12.27 15.89
C TRP A 102 10.33 -11.04 15.79
N ASP A 103 9.77 -9.85 16.02
CA ASP A 103 10.55 -8.62 16.12
C ASP A 103 10.09 -7.78 17.31
N PRO A 104 10.40 -8.23 18.54
CA PRO A 104 9.99 -7.57 19.78
C PRO A 104 10.73 -6.24 20.02
N ARG A 105 11.73 -5.88 19.22
CA ARG A 105 12.46 -4.59 19.30
C ARG A 105 12.20 -3.65 18.13
N ASP A 106 11.37 -4.06 17.18
CA ASP A 106 11.00 -3.31 15.98
C ASP A 106 12.22 -2.92 15.17
N VAL A 107 13.20 -3.83 15.10
CA VAL A 107 14.45 -3.61 14.36
C VAL A 107 14.16 -3.50 12.87
N PHE A 108 13.22 -4.30 12.36
CA PHE A 108 12.85 -4.33 10.95
C PHE A 108 11.64 -3.45 10.66
N HIS A 109 11.85 -2.13 10.56
CA HIS A 109 10.80 -1.17 10.23
C HIS A 109 11.19 -0.23 9.08
N HIS A 110 10.17 0.31 8.42
CA HIS A 110 10.23 1.34 7.39
C HIS A 110 8.87 2.06 7.34
N ALA A 111 8.73 3.08 6.48
CA ALA A 111 7.53 3.93 6.42
C ALA A 111 6.18 3.19 6.33
N LEU A 112 6.15 2.02 5.66
CA LEU A 112 4.97 1.16 5.46
C LEU A 112 5.14 -0.22 6.09
N SER A 113 5.87 -0.30 7.21
CA SER A 113 6.08 -1.56 7.93
C SER A 113 4.87 -1.94 8.78
N VAL A 114 4.64 -3.24 8.94
CA VAL A 114 3.61 -3.76 9.85
C VAL A 114 3.95 -3.30 11.27
N ARG A 115 3.04 -2.52 11.87
CA ARG A 115 3.15 -2.07 13.25
C ARG A 115 2.56 -3.13 14.17
N ARG A 116 3.08 -3.24 15.38
CA ARG A 116 2.51 -4.13 16.39
C ARG A 116 1.13 -3.64 16.82
N ALA A 117 0.34 -4.58 17.34
CA ALA A 117 -0.99 -4.28 17.87
C ALA A 117 -0.89 -3.58 19.22
#